data_AF-A0A9D1ZC90-F1
#
_entry.id   AF-A0A9D1ZC90-F1
#
_cell.length_a   1.000
_cell.length_b   1.000
_cell.length_c   1.000
_cell.angle_alpha   90.00
_cell.angle_beta   90.00
_cell.angle_gamma   90.00
#
_symmetry.space_group_name_H-M   'P 1'
#
loop_
_entity.id
_entity.type
_entity.pdbx_description
1 polymer ?
#
loop_
_entity_poly.entity_id
_entity_poly.type
_entity_poly.pdbx_seq_one_letter_code
_entity_poly.pdbx_strand_id
1 'polypeptide(L)'
;MAIKDVLPRLRRERGLTQEELARRLYITRQAVSRWERGETTPGIDMSKLIARELGVPVTELLEMPEHYCQSCGMMFTGPDQLGHDADGAENPDFCRWCYDGGAYTYETTMDEMIEDCAPRMAEAMGWTVDESASLLGAVLPTLERWRDA
;
A
#
# COMPACT_ATOMS: atom_id res chain seq x y z
N MET A 1 -7.73 -0.10 -9.34
CA MET A 1 -7.41 -0.26 -10.78
C MET A 1 -6.21 -1.18 -10.90
N ALA A 2 -6.14 -2.01 -11.95
CA ALA A 2 -5.01 -2.93 -12.10
C ALA A 2 -3.74 -2.21 -12.56
N ILE A 3 -2.58 -2.72 -12.12
CA ILE A 3 -1.28 -2.13 -12.47
C ILE A 3 -1.04 -2.05 -13.98
N LYS A 4 -1.62 -2.99 -14.75
CA LYS A 4 -1.55 -3.00 -16.22
C LYS A 4 -2.15 -1.74 -16.85
N ASP A 5 -3.10 -1.09 -16.18
CA ASP A 5 -3.78 0.12 -16.65
C ASP A 5 -3.11 1.37 -16.09
N VAL A 6 -2.62 1.30 -14.85
CA VAL A 6 -1.97 2.42 -14.15
C VAL A 6 -0.55 2.69 -14.65
N LEU A 7 0.29 1.66 -14.76
CA LEU A 7 1.70 1.80 -15.12
C LEU A 7 1.91 2.49 -16.49
N PRO A 8 1.21 2.11 -17.58
CA PRO A 8 1.37 2.79 -18.86
C PRO A 8 0.97 4.27 -18.80
N ARG A 9 -0.07 4.60 -18.01
CA ARG A 9 -0.53 5.98 -17.83
C ARG A 9 0.55 6.81 -17.14
N LEU A 10 0.99 6.40 -15.96
CA LEU A 10 2.01 7.10 -15.18
C LEU A 10 3.34 7.26 -15.94
N ARG A 11 3.73 6.23 -16.69
CA ARG A 11 4.92 6.25 -17.54
C ARG A 11 4.79 7.30 -18.66
N ARG A 12 3.65 7.34 -19.34
CA ARG A 12 3.39 8.30 -20.45
C ARG A 12 3.27 9.73 -19.96
N GLU A 13 2.66 9.96 -18.79
CA GLU A 13 2.59 11.30 -18.16
C GLU A 13 3.98 11.87 -17.89
N ARG A 14 5.00 11.01 -17.72
CA ARG A 14 6.41 11.39 -17.56
C ARG A 14 7.22 11.39 -18.86
N GLY A 15 6.56 11.16 -20.00
CA GLY A 15 7.23 11.10 -21.30
C GLY A 15 8.18 9.92 -21.49
N LEU A 16 8.07 8.86 -20.69
CA LEU A 16 8.98 7.72 -20.74
C LEU A 16 8.48 6.66 -21.74
N THR A 17 9.40 6.01 -22.46
CA THR A 17 9.11 4.79 -23.22
C THR A 17 9.24 3.55 -22.32
N GLN A 18 8.72 2.40 -22.75
CA GLN A 18 8.93 1.15 -22.01
C GLN A 18 10.42 0.81 -21.86
N GLU A 19 11.22 1.10 -22.89
CA GLU A 19 12.68 0.90 -22.90
C GLU A 19 13.35 1.80 -21.85
N GLU A 20 12.97 3.07 -21.82
CA GLU A 20 13.56 4.04 -20.90
C GLU A 20 13.19 3.75 -19.44
N LEU A 21 11.95 3.36 -19.17
CA LEU A 21 11.55 2.89 -17.84
C LEU A 21 12.33 1.62 -17.45
N ALA A 22 12.43 0.64 -18.34
CA ALA A 22 13.17 -0.59 -18.07
C ALA A 22 14.65 -0.31 -17.74
N ARG A 23 15.28 0.62 -18.47
CA ARG A 23 16.65 1.07 -18.23
C ARG A 23 16.83 1.69 -16.85
N ARG A 24 15.89 2.53 -16.40
CA ARG A 24 15.89 3.16 -15.07
C ARG A 24 15.69 2.14 -13.94
N LEU A 25 14.92 1.09 -14.20
CA LEU A 25 14.65 0.00 -13.26
C LEU A 25 15.69 -1.14 -13.30
N TYR A 26 16.70 -1.05 -14.18
CA TYR A 26 17.71 -2.10 -14.39
C TYR A 26 17.12 -3.46 -14.78
N ILE A 27 16.09 -3.46 -15.63
CA ILE A 27 15.40 -4.66 -16.14
C ILE A 27 15.29 -4.62 -17.67
N THR A 28 14.69 -5.67 -18.25
CA THR A 28 14.40 -5.71 -19.68
C THR A 28 13.10 -4.99 -20.03
N ARG A 29 13.04 -4.39 -21.23
CA ARG A 29 11.80 -3.86 -21.81
C ARG A 29 10.67 -4.91 -21.86
N GLN A 30 11.03 -6.19 -21.99
CA GLN A 30 10.06 -7.28 -22.01
C GLN A 30 9.34 -7.41 -20.67
N ALA A 31 10.02 -7.21 -19.53
CA ALA A 31 9.37 -7.23 -18.21
C ALA A 31 8.30 -6.14 -18.11
N VAL A 32 8.63 -4.89 -18.46
CA VAL A 32 7.67 -3.77 -18.50
C VAL A 32 6.51 -4.08 -19.44
N SER A 33 6.79 -4.61 -20.63
CA SER A 33 5.75 -4.98 -21.60
C SER A 33 4.80 -6.07 -21.08
N ARG A 34 5.28 -7.04 -20.29
CA ARG A 34 4.43 -8.07 -19.68
C ARG A 34 3.55 -7.49 -18.58
N TRP A 35 4.07 -6.56 -17.77
CA TRP A 35 3.29 -5.85 -16.75
C TRP A 35 2.18 -5.00 -17.37
N GLU A 36 2.51 -4.19 -18.38
CA GLU A 36 1.53 -3.34 -19.07
C GLU A 36 0.48 -4.14 -19.85
N ARG A 37 0.74 -5.42 -20.15
CA ARG A 37 -0.23 -6.33 -20.78
C ARG A 37 -0.96 -7.22 -19.76
N GLY A 38 -0.64 -7.12 -18.48
CA GLY A 38 -1.22 -7.95 -17.41
C GLY A 38 -0.83 -9.43 -17.48
N GLU A 39 0.25 -9.79 -18.17
CA GLU A 39 0.72 -11.19 -18.24
C GLU A 39 1.45 -11.61 -16.95
N THR A 40 2.03 -10.64 -16.25
CA THR A 40 2.70 -10.81 -14.96
C THR A 40 2.51 -9.53 -14.14
N THR A 41 2.74 -9.61 -12.83
CA THR A 41 2.83 -8.45 -11.94
C THR A 41 4.27 -8.27 -11.45
N PRO A 42 4.72 -7.04 -11.18
CA PRO A 42 5.95 -6.82 -10.44
C PRO A 42 5.77 -7.25 -8.98
N GLY A 43 6.83 -7.78 -8.36
CA GLY A 43 6.84 -8.00 -6.91
C GLY A 43 6.84 -6.69 -6.12
N ILE A 44 6.77 -6.78 -4.79
CA ILE A 44 6.68 -5.60 -3.90
C ILE A 44 7.88 -4.68 -4.05
N ASP A 45 9.10 -5.20 -4.00
CA ASP A 45 10.32 -4.37 -4.11
C ASP A 45 10.41 -3.68 -5.48
N MET A 46 10.00 -4.38 -6.53
CA MET A 46 9.94 -3.80 -7.87
C MET A 46 8.86 -2.72 -7.96
N SER A 47 7.71 -2.92 -7.32
CA SER A 47 6.65 -1.91 -7.23
C SER A 47 7.11 -0.67 -6.47
N LYS A 48 7.84 -0.82 -5.36
CA LYS A 48 8.47 0.29 -4.63
C LYS A 48 9.48 1.04 -5.50
N LEU A 49 10.27 0.33 -6.30
CA LEU A 49 11.22 0.95 -7.21
C LEU A 49 10.53 1.74 -8.33
N ILE A 50 9.47 1.18 -8.93
CA ILE A 50 8.63 1.86 -9.93
C ILE A 50 8.01 3.11 -9.31
N ALA A 51 7.44 3.00 -8.11
CA ALA A 51 6.82 4.10 -7.39
C ALA A 51 7.81 5.25 -7.17
N ARG A 52 9.03 4.93 -6.74
CA ARG A 52 10.12 5.90 -6.57
C ARG A 52 10.54 6.55 -7.88
N GLU A 53 10.72 5.77 -8.94
CA GLU A 53 11.16 6.28 -10.25
C GLU A 53 10.11 7.18 -10.90
N LEU A 54 8.84 6.86 -10.70
CA LEU A 54 7.74 7.69 -11.14
C LEU A 54 7.46 8.81 -10.10
N GLY A 55 7.88 8.71 -8.84
CA GLY A 55 7.51 9.71 -7.83
C GLY A 55 6.00 9.73 -7.58
N VAL A 56 5.42 8.54 -7.42
CA VAL A 56 4.05 8.34 -6.92
C VAL A 56 4.10 7.49 -5.65
N PRO A 57 3.09 7.54 -4.77
CA PRO A 57 2.94 6.56 -3.70
C PRO A 57 2.88 5.13 -4.26
N VAL A 58 3.49 4.16 -3.57
CA VAL A 58 3.43 2.75 -3.99
C VAL A 58 1.99 2.23 -4.04
N THR A 59 1.11 2.79 -3.22
CA THR A 59 -0.33 2.49 -3.20
C THR A 59 -1.03 2.78 -4.53
N GLU A 60 -0.52 3.69 -5.37
CA GLU A 60 -1.08 3.91 -6.72
C GLU A 60 -0.85 2.71 -7.65
N LEU A 61 0.21 1.93 -7.42
CA LEU A 61 0.57 0.77 -8.24
C LEU A 61 -0.06 -0.53 -7.75
N LEU A 62 -0.56 -0.53 -6.52
CA LEU A 62 -1.17 -1.68 -5.87
C LEU A 62 -2.68 -1.64 -6.02
N GLU A 63 -3.31 -2.80 -6.13
CA GLU A 63 -4.76 -2.93 -6.08
C GLU A 63 -5.23 -2.82 -4.62
N MET A 64 -5.03 -1.65 -4.01
CA MET A 64 -5.54 -1.35 -2.68
C MET A 64 -7.04 -1.00 -2.77
N PRO A 65 -7.86 -1.40 -1.80
CA PRO A 65 -9.22 -0.90 -1.68
C PRO A 65 -9.20 0.62 -1.45
N GLU A 66 -10.29 1.29 -1.86
CA GLU A 66 -10.43 2.75 -1.75
C GLU A 66 -10.35 3.24 -0.30
N HIS A 67 -10.72 2.39 0.66
CA HIS A 67 -10.69 2.68 2.09
C HIS A 67 -9.92 1.61 2.87
N TYR A 68 -9.03 2.08 3.74
CA TYR A 68 -8.24 1.27 4.65
C TYR A 68 -7.89 2.09 5.89
N CYS A 69 -7.61 1.40 6.99
CA CYS A 69 -7.32 2.04 8.27
C CYS A 69 -6.08 2.95 8.18
N GLN A 70 -6.25 4.23 8.50
CA GLN A 70 -5.25 5.28 8.54
C GLN A 70 -4.31 5.19 9.77
N SER A 71 -4.31 4.05 10.48
CA SER A 71 -3.36 3.73 11.55
C SER A 71 -2.53 2.49 11.18
N CYS A 72 -3.15 1.35 10.89
CA CYS A 72 -2.43 0.10 10.64
C CYS A 72 -2.38 -0.34 9.16
N GLY A 73 -3.01 0.40 8.25
CA GLY A 73 -3.10 0.03 6.84
C GLY A 73 -4.02 -1.16 6.55
N MET A 74 -4.79 -1.63 7.55
CA MET A 74 -5.72 -2.75 7.39
C MET A 74 -6.83 -2.42 6.40
N MET A 75 -7.02 -3.31 5.44
CA MET A 75 -8.11 -3.26 4.47
C MET A 75 -9.41 -3.73 5.09
N PHE A 76 -10.50 -2.98 4.90
CA PHE A 76 -11.83 -3.35 5.39
C PHE A 76 -12.46 -4.36 4.43
N THR A 77 -12.43 -5.64 4.79
CA THR A 77 -12.90 -6.77 3.97
C THR A 77 -14.18 -7.42 4.51
N GLY A 78 -14.68 -6.98 5.66
CA GLY A 78 -15.86 -7.53 6.32
C GLY A 78 -16.62 -6.51 7.16
N PRO A 79 -17.81 -6.90 7.67
CA PRO A 79 -18.60 -6.04 8.56
C PRO A 79 -17.91 -5.84 9.92
N ASP A 80 -18.28 -4.78 10.64
CA ASP A 80 -17.88 -4.54 12.03
C ASP A 80 -16.35 -4.43 12.23
N GLN A 81 -15.68 -3.79 11.28
CA GLN A 81 -14.23 -3.52 11.33
C GLN A 81 -13.89 -2.05 11.59
N LEU A 82 -14.86 -1.14 11.45
CA LEU A 82 -14.69 0.30 11.65
C LEU A 82 -14.69 0.65 13.14
N GLY A 83 -13.85 1.61 13.52
CA GLY A 83 -13.84 2.21 14.85
C GLY A 83 -15.01 3.17 15.05
N HIS A 84 -15.11 3.75 16.25
CA HIS A 84 -16.14 4.74 16.55
C HIS A 84 -15.57 6.05 17.07
N ASP A 85 -16.24 7.14 16.71
CA ASP A 85 -16.02 8.47 17.28
C ASP A 85 -16.58 8.57 18.71
N ALA A 86 -16.31 9.67 19.41
CA ALA A 86 -16.71 9.86 20.80
C ALA A 86 -18.24 9.88 21.01
N ASP A 87 -19.01 10.17 19.96
CA ASP A 87 -20.47 10.14 19.95
C ASP A 87 -21.06 8.75 19.58
N GLY A 88 -20.18 7.78 19.29
CA GLY A 88 -20.54 6.41 18.91
C GLY A 88 -20.83 6.23 17.42
N ALA A 89 -20.63 7.24 16.57
CA ALA A 89 -20.72 7.08 15.11
C ALA A 89 -19.55 6.24 14.57
N GLU A 90 -19.79 5.44 13.52
CA GLU A 90 -18.71 4.71 12.85
C GLU A 90 -17.73 5.69 12.17
N ASN A 91 -16.45 5.45 12.38
CA ASN A 91 -15.35 6.19 11.77
C ASN A 91 -14.81 5.41 10.55
N PRO A 92 -14.91 5.95 9.32
CA PRO A 92 -14.49 5.25 8.11
C PRO A 92 -12.98 5.17 7.92
N ASP A 93 -12.21 5.96 8.67
CA ASP A 93 -10.77 6.11 8.50
C ASP A 93 -9.99 5.16 9.39
N PHE A 94 -10.56 4.64 10.48
CA PHE A 94 -9.84 3.79 11.43
C PHE A 94 -10.56 2.48 11.70
N CYS A 95 -9.78 1.41 11.95
CA CYS A 95 -10.35 0.16 12.42
C CYS A 95 -10.60 0.20 13.92
N ARG A 96 -11.60 -0.57 14.38
CA ARG A 96 -11.98 -0.70 15.80
C ARG A 96 -10.85 -1.12 16.74
N TRP A 97 -9.81 -1.75 16.20
CA TRP A 97 -8.66 -2.16 16.99
C TRP A 97 -7.66 -1.04 17.18
N CYS A 98 -7.59 -0.06 16.26
CA CYS A 98 -6.69 1.08 16.34
C CYS A 98 -7.36 2.30 17.00
N TYR A 99 -8.66 2.49 16.78
CA TYR A 99 -9.39 3.67 17.23
C TYR A 99 -10.80 3.27 17.67
N ASP A 100 -11.20 3.74 18.84
CA ASP A 100 -12.56 3.55 19.35
C ASP A 100 -12.89 4.61 20.40
N GLY A 101 -14.16 4.99 20.50
CA GLY A 101 -14.64 6.00 21.45
C GLY A 101 -13.94 7.36 21.33
N GLY A 102 -13.52 7.75 20.13
CA GLY A 102 -12.89 9.05 19.89
C GLY A 102 -11.38 9.11 20.13
N ALA A 103 -10.71 7.98 20.42
CA ALA A 103 -9.28 7.94 20.72
C ALA A 103 -8.58 6.70 20.16
N TYR A 104 -7.25 6.78 20.01
CA TYR A 104 -6.44 5.59 19.75
C TYR A 104 -6.49 4.67 20.98
N THR A 105 -6.70 3.38 20.73
CA THR A 105 -6.92 2.36 21.77
C THR A 105 -5.63 1.91 22.46
N TYR A 106 -4.46 2.19 21.88
CA TYR A 106 -3.15 1.88 22.45
C TYR A 106 -2.04 2.77 21.87
N GLU A 107 -1.01 3.00 22.69
CA GLU A 107 0.26 3.60 22.26
C GLU A 107 1.13 2.56 21.56
N THR A 108 1.78 2.94 20.47
CA THR A 108 2.71 2.09 19.72
C THR A 108 3.60 2.93 18.83
N THR A 109 4.73 2.39 18.42
CA THR A 109 5.61 2.94 17.39
C THR A 109 5.25 2.40 16.01
N MET A 110 5.80 3.03 14.96
CA MET A 110 5.60 2.54 13.59
C MET A 110 6.23 1.16 13.39
N ASP A 111 7.41 0.91 13.96
CA ASP A 111 8.11 -0.36 13.85
C ASP A 111 7.30 -1.49 14.51
N GLU A 112 6.80 -1.27 15.73
CA GLU A 112 5.91 -2.22 16.41
C GLU A 112 4.63 -2.48 15.61
N MET A 113 4.04 -1.44 15.01
CA MET A 113 2.87 -1.60 14.13
C MET A 113 3.18 -2.49 12.91
N ILE A 114 4.36 -2.34 12.29
CA ILE A 114 4.80 -3.19 11.18
C ILE A 114 4.94 -4.63 11.65
N GLU A 115 5.62 -4.87 12.78
CA GLU A 115 5.83 -6.19 13.34
C GLU A 115 4.51 -6.91 13.64
N ASP A 116 3.52 -6.18 14.18
CA ASP A 116 2.21 -6.73 14.51
C ASP A 116 1.32 -7.00 13.28
N CYS A 117 1.43 -6.15 12.24
CA CYS A 117 0.54 -6.21 11.08
C CYS A 117 1.08 -7.05 9.93
N ALA A 118 2.40 -7.14 9.76
CA ALA A 118 3.02 -7.85 8.63
C ALA A 118 2.63 -9.34 8.57
N PRO A 119 2.58 -10.10 9.68
CA PRO A 119 2.16 -11.52 9.63
C PRO A 119 0.71 -11.69 9.19
N ARG A 120 -0.20 -10.82 9.66
CA ARG A 120 -1.63 -10.87 9.31
C ARG A 120 -1.83 -10.53 7.83
N MET A 121 -1.10 -9.53 7.34
CA MET A 121 -1.12 -9.17 5.91
C MET A 121 -0.55 -10.29 5.04
N ALA A 122 0.56 -10.92 5.46
CA ALA A 122 1.16 -12.04 4.76
C ALA A 122 0.18 -13.20 4.58
N GLU A 123 -0.51 -13.57 5.66
CA GLU A 123 -1.56 -14.60 5.63
C GLU A 123 -2.72 -14.22 4.71
N ALA A 124 -3.24 -13.00 4.82
CA ALA A 124 -4.38 -12.54 4.03
C ALA A 124 -4.08 -12.42 2.53
N MET A 125 -2.87 -12.02 2.16
CA MET A 125 -2.46 -11.77 0.77
C MET A 125 -1.70 -12.92 0.12
N GLY A 126 -1.33 -13.95 0.89
CA GLY A 126 -0.46 -15.03 0.43
C GLY A 126 0.95 -14.57 0.11
N TRP A 127 1.43 -13.50 0.78
CA TRP A 127 2.79 -12.97 0.66
C TRP A 127 3.68 -13.51 1.77
N THR A 128 4.98 -13.25 1.67
CA THR A 128 5.88 -13.45 2.81
C THR A 128 5.70 -12.34 3.85
N VAL A 129 6.13 -12.62 5.08
CA VAL A 129 6.15 -11.61 6.16
C VAL A 129 7.08 -10.45 5.79
N ASP A 130 8.23 -10.75 5.17
CA ASP A 130 9.20 -9.73 4.74
C ASP A 130 8.62 -8.80 3.65
N GLU A 131 7.91 -9.35 2.67
CA GLU A 131 7.22 -8.54 1.64
C GLU A 131 6.15 -7.64 2.27
N SER A 132 5.37 -8.19 3.21
CA SER A 132 4.34 -7.43 3.93
C SER A 132 4.95 -6.32 4.79
N ALA A 133 6.04 -6.60 5.51
CA ALA A 133 6.76 -5.61 6.30
C ALA A 133 7.37 -4.51 5.39
N SER A 134 7.96 -4.90 4.25
CA SER A 134 8.52 -3.99 3.25
C SER A 134 7.44 -3.05 2.69
N LEU A 135 6.22 -3.56 2.46
CA LEU A 135 5.10 -2.73 2.02
C LEU A 135 4.61 -1.80 3.14
N LEU A 136 4.37 -2.34 4.33
CA LEU A 136 3.90 -1.54 5.47
C LEU A 136 4.87 -0.41 5.79
N GLY A 137 6.19 -0.63 5.74
CA GLY A 137 7.18 0.43 5.91
C GLY A 137 7.15 1.52 4.83
N ALA A 138 6.54 1.27 3.67
CA ALA A 138 6.30 2.29 2.65
C ALA A 138 4.92 2.97 2.79
N VAL A 139 3.94 2.27 3.37
CA VAL A 139 2.55 2.74 3.49
C VAL A 139 2.32 3.50 4.80
N LEU A 140 2.73 2.95 5.94
CA LEU A 140 2.47 3.52 7.27
C LEU A 140 2.92 4.99 7.38
N PRO A 141 4.11 5.42 6.91
CA PRO A 141 4.51 6.83 6.98
C PRO A 141 3.56 7.81 6.28
N THR A 142 2.69 7.33 5.40
CA THR A 142 1.73 8.15 4.66
C THR A 142 0.36 8.28 5.34
N LEU A 143 0.09 7.48 6.39
CA LEU A 143 -1.21 7.43 7.05
C LEU A 143 -1.37 8.48 8.15
N GLU A 144 -2.60 8.88 8.42
CA GLU A 144 -2.92 9.99 9.33
C GLU A 144 -2.30 9.87 10.71
N ARG A 145 -2.29 8.68 11.32
CA ARG A 145 -1.65 8.46 12.63
C ARG A 145 -0.17 8.87 12.66
N TRP A 146 0.50 8.79 11.52
CA TRP A 146 1.96 8.84 11.40
C TRP A 146 2.49 10.06 10.65
N ARG A 147 1.64 10.83 9.95
CA ARG A 147 2.11 11.95 9.10
C ARG A 147 2.87 13.05 9.85
N ASP A 148 2.69 13.15 11.17
CA ASP A 148 3.27 14.20 12.02
C ASP A 148 4.22 13.67 13.12
N ALA A 149 4.60 12.39 13.05
CA ALA A 149 5.43 11.70 14.04
C ALA A 149 6.95 11.78 13.74
#